data_AF-A0A843FWK5-F1
#
_entry.id   AF-A0A843FWK5-F1
#
_cell.length_a   1.000
_cell.length_b   1.000
_cell.length_c   1.000
_cell.angle_alpha   90.00
_cell.angle_beta   90.00
_cell.angle_gamma   90.00
#
_symmetry.space_group_name_H-M   'P 1'
#
loop_
_entity.id
_entity.type
_entity.pdbx_description
1 polymer ?
#
loop_
_entity_poly.entity_id
_entity_poly.type
_entity_poly.pdbx_seq_one_letter_code
_entity_poly.pdbx_strand_id
1 'polypeptide(L)'
;MQEYRLPWNAREGIIYGCVIAGLSSLIIGGYNVYDNMGYTLETFGDFVANYIVIWPVMFLVAFTLANTIVGWAAKKIVHRYIGPNDSSNAYLCFNLIACVLLMSVILTFLGGLVGETIGLLLGGTPIDVVELAENWPLIWPRNFCIAFWVEMLIAQPAARLVMVRMHRAKMGDVVS
;
A
#
# COMPACT_ATOMS: atom_id res chain seq x y z
N MET A 1 4.79 9.92 26.78
CA MET A 1 4.41 8.50 26.91
C MET A 1 4.69 7.85 25.56
N GLN A 2 5.51 6.80 25.49
CA GLN A 2 5.74 6.06 24.25
C GLN A 2 4.44 5.37 23.84
N GLU A 3 3.93 5.67 22.64
CA GLU A 3 2.67 5.11 22.17
C GLU A 3 2.89 3.67 21.70
N TYR A 4 2.22 2.72 22.35
CA TYR A 4 2.32 1.27 22.06
C TYR A 4 1.86 0.86 20.66
N ARG A 5 1.19 1.76 19.94
CA ARG A 5 0.58 1.51 18.63
C ARG A 5 1.54 1.79 17.47
N LEU A 6 2.67 2.43 17.76
CA LEU A 6 3.67 2.83 16.77
C LEU A 6 4.95 2.00 16.95
N PRO A 7 5.69 1.73 15.86
CA PRO A 7 6.96 1.03 15.95
C PRO A 7 7.99 1.87 16.73
N TRP A 8 8.72 1.26 17.65
CA TRP A 8 9.76 1.92 18.44
C TRP A 8 11.15 1.81 17.80
N ASN A 9 11.37 0.79 16.97
CA ASN A 9 12.65 0.51 16.32
C ASN A 9 12.51 0.28 14.81
N ALA A 10 13.63 0.39 14.07
CA ALA A 10 13.65 0.13 12.62
C ALA A 10 13.11 -1.26 12.24
N ARG A 11 13.38 -2.29 13.06
CA ARG A 11 12.83 -3.65 12.86
C ARG A 11 11.30 -3.68 12.95
N GLU A 12 10.73 -3.00 13.93
CA GLU A 12 9.28 -2.90 14.08
C GLU A 12 8.67 -2.04 12.96
N GLY A 13 9.40 -1.03 12.48
CA GLY A 13 9.01 -0.23 11.31
C GLY A 13 8.91 -1.07 10.04
N ILE A 14 9.85 -2.00 9.81
CA ILE A 14 9.78 -2.95 8.69
C ILE A 14 8.54 -3.84 8.82
N ILE A 15 8.31 -4.43 10.00
CA ILE A 15 7.13 -5.29 10.24
C ILE A 15 5.83 -4.51 10.04
N TYR A 16 5.76 -3.28 10.56
CA TYR A 16 4.63 -2.39 10.40
C TYR A 16 4.35 -2.10 8.92
N GLY A 17 5.39 -1.76 8.15
CA GLY A 17 5.30 -1.57 6.71
C GLY A 17 4.92 -2.84 5.95
N CYS A 18 5.40 -4.02 6.36
CA CYS A 18 5.05 -5.30 5.74
C CYS A 18 3.58 -5.63 5.93
N VAL A 19 3.02 -5.41 7.11
CA VAL A 19 1.59 -5.66 7.37
C VAL A 19 0.72 -4.75 6.50
N ILE A 20 1.07 -3.46 6.44
CA ILE A 20 0.36 -2.49 5.60
C ILE A 20 0.46 -2.88 4.13
N ALA A 21 1.69 -2.99 3.61
CA ALA A 21 1.91 -3.29 2.20
C ALA A 21 1.31 -4.64 1.80
N GLY A 22 1.35 -5.64 2.68
CA GLY A 22 0.76 -6.96 2.45
C GLY A 22 -0.76 -6.90 2.32
N LEU A 23 -1.45 -6.31 3.30
CA LEU A 23 -2.91 -6.19 3.28
C LEU A 23 -3.39 -5.27 2.14
N SER A 24 -2.76 -4.12 1.96
CA SER A 24 -3.13 -3.16 0.94
C SER A 24 -2.88 -3.71 -0.46
N SER A 25 -1.74 -4.38 -0.71
CA SER A 25 -1.49 -5.02 -2.01
C SER A 25 -2.49 -6.15 -2.28
N LEU A 26 -2.78 -7.03 -1.32
CA LEU A 26 -3.76 -8.11 -1.50
C LEU A 26 -5.15 -7.57 -1.88
N ILE A 27 -5.65 -6.59 -1.13
CA ILE A 27 -7.02 -6.10 -1.30
C ILE A 27 -7.13 -5.20 -2.54
N ILE A 28 -6.27 -4.18 -2.64
CA ILE A 28 -6.35 -3.16 -3.69
C ILE A 28 -5.81 -3.74 -5.01
N GLY A 29 -4.67 -4.42 -4.96
CA GLY A 29 -4.09 -5.05 -6.14
C GLY A 29 -4.98 -6.18 -6.66
N GLY A 30 -5.55 -7.00 -5.77
CA GLY A 30 -6.50 -8.04 -6.15
C GLY A 30 -7.76 -7.45 -6.79
N TYR A 31 -8.33 -6.41 -6.18
CA TYR A 31 -9.47 -5.69 -6.76
C TYR A 31 -9.16 -5.17 -8.17
N ASN A 32 -8.00 -4.52 -8.36
CA ASN A 32 -7.63 -3.96 -9.66
C ASN A 32 -7.49 -5.06 -10.73
N VAL A 33 -6.88 -6.20 -10.41
CA VAL A 33 -6.75 -7.30 -11.38
C VAL A 33 -8.12 -7.91 -11.71
N TYR A 34 -8.98 -8.11 -10.71
CA TYR A 34 -10.32 -8.65 -10.93
C TYR A 34 -11.22 -7.71 -11.75
N ASP A 35 -11.13 -6.39 -11.51
CA ASP A 35 -11.79 -5.36 -12.32
C ASP A 35 -11.37 -5.41 -13.80
N ASN A 36 -10.08 -5.66 -14.08
CA ASN A 36 -9.57 -5.79 -15.44
C ASN A 36 -10.00 -7.10 -16.15
N MET A 37 -10.22 -8.19 -15.40
CA MET A 37 -10.61 -9.49 -15.96
C MET A 37 -12.11 -9.62 -16.26
N GLY A 38 -12.93 -8.67 -15.79
CA GLY A 38 -14.39 -8.73 -15.90
C GLY A 38 -15.00 -9.64 -14.82
N TYR A 39 -16.04 -9.12 -14.15
CA TYR A 39 -16.67 -9.75 -12.98
C TYR A 39 -17.50 -10.98 -13.36
N THR A 40 -16.90 -12.17 -13.42
CA THR A 40 -17.63 -13.44 -13.55
C THR A 40 -17.14 -14.47 -12.52
N LEU A 41 -17.94 -15.52 -12.30
CA LEU A 41 -17.57 -16.64 -11.42
C LEU A 41 -16.50 -17.54 -12.03
N GLU A 42 -16.48 -17.66 -13.36
CA GLU A 42 -15.45 -18.39 -14.09
C GLU A 42 -14.11 -17.67 -14.01
N THR A 43 -14.11 -16.34 -14.20
CA THR A 43 -12.90 -15.51 -14.08
C THR A 43 -12.41 -15.39 -12.63
N PHE A 44 -13.23 -15.68 -11.62
CA PHE A 44 -12.80 -15.62 -10.22
C PHE A 44 -11.76 -16.70 -9.89
N GLY A 45 -11.93 -17.93 -10.40
CA GLY A 45 -10.96 -19.01 -10.19
C GLY A 45 -9.61 -18.69 -10.81
N ASP A 46 -9.62 -18.23 -12.07
CA ASP A 46 -8.43 -17.82 -12.80
C ASP A 46 -7.77 -16.59 -12.17
N PHE A 47 -8.56 -15.63 -11.71
CA PHE A 47 -8.08 -14.48 -10.94
C PHE A 47 -7.31 -14.94 -9.70
N VAL A 48 -7.90 -15.79 -8.86
CA VAL A 48 -7.27 -16.23 -7.61
C VAL A 48 -5.96 -16.96 -7.91
N ALA A 49 -5.97 -17.88 -8.88
CA ALA A 49 -4.78 -18.65 -9.24
C ALA A 49 -3.65 -17.76 -9.76
N ASN A 50 -3.95 -16.84 -10.69
CA ASN A 50 -2.94 -15.97 -11.29
C ASN A 50 -2.47 -14.89 -10.30
N TYR A 51 -3.39 -14.30 -9.53
CA TYR A 51 -3.07 -13.20 -8.64
C TYR A 51 -2.19 -13.65 -7.47
N ILE A 52 -2.41 -14.85 -6.93
CA ILE A 52 -1.55 -15.39 -5.85
C ILE A 52 -0.10 -15.55 -6.33
N VAL A 53 0.13 -15.88 -7.59
CA VAL A 53 1.47 -16.02 -8.17
C VAL A 53 2.15 -14.66 -8.35
N ILE A 54 1.40 -13.64 -8.78
CA ILE A 54 1.92 -12.29 -9.03
C ILE A 54 2.03 -11.46 -7.74
N TRP A 55 1.22 -11.79 -6.72
CA TRP A 55 1.12 -11.03 -5.49
C TRP A 55 2.46 -10.76 -4.79
N PRO A 56 3.39 -11.74 -4.61
CA PRO A 56 4.68 -11.48 -3.97
C PRO A 56 5.50 -10.38 -4.66
N VAL A 57 5.42 -10.30 -6.00
CA VAL A 57 6.10 -9.26 -6.79
C VAL A 57 5.45 -7.91 -6.52
N MET A 58 4.12 -7.84 -6.58
CA MET A 58 3.36 -6.61 -6.31
C MET A 58 3.59 -6.09 -4.89
N PHE A 59 3.59 -7.00 -3.91
CA PHE A 59 3.93 -6.71 -2.52
C PHE A 59 5.33 -6.11 -2.40
N LEU A 60 6.34 -6.74 -3.01
CA LEU A 60 7.73 -6.28 -2.91
C LEU A 60 7.93 -4.91 -3.54
N VAL A 61 7.30 -4.65 -4.70
CA VAL A 61 7.31 -3.35 -5.37
C VAL A 61 6.67 -2.29 -4.49
N ALA A 62 5.44 -2.55 -4.01
CA ALA A 62 4.72 -1.61 -3.15
C ALA A 62 5.49 -1.33 -1.85
N PHE A 63 6.01 -2.36 -1.19
CA PHE A 63 6.78 -2.23 0.04
C PHE A 63 8.07 -1.42 -0.17
N THR A 64 8.82 -1.69 -1.24
CA THR A 64 10.06 -0.97 -1.55
C THR A 64 9.78 0.49 -1.83
N LEU A 65 8.77 0.78 -2.65
CA LEU A 65 8.39 2.14 -3.02
C LEU A 65 7.87 2.94 -1.80
N ALA A 66 7.19 2.27 -0.87
CA ALA A 66 6.66 2.85 0.37
C ALA A 66 7.76 3.33 1.28
N ASN A 67 8.74 2.46 1.52
CA ASN A 67 9.81 2.73 2.47
C ASN A 67 10.90 3.65 1.92
N THR A 68 11.01 3.78 0.60
CA THR A 68 12.06 4.60 -0.05
C THR A 68 11.50 5.93 -0.54
N ILE A 69 10.93 5.97 -1.74
CA ILE A 69 10.56 7.19 -2.46
C ILE A 69 9.40 7.89 -1.75
N VAL A 70 8.31 7.15 -1.47
CA VAL A 70 7.09 7.75 -0.93
C VAL A 70 7.29 8.17 0.51
N GLY A 71 7.91 7.34 1.35
CA GLY A 71 8.18 7.68 2.75
C GLY A 71 9.04 8.94 2.88
N TRP A 72 10.03 9.13 1.99
CA TRP A 72 10.83 10.36 1.96
C TRP A 72 10.02 11.57 1.48
N ALA A 73 9.30 11.43 0.37
CA ALA A 73 8.51 12.52 -0.22
C ALA A 73 7.37 12.97 0.70
N ALA A 74 6.64 12.03 1.31
CA ALA A 74 5.56 12.32 2.24
C ALA A 74 6.06 13.09 3.46
N LYS A 75 7.18 12.68 4.07
CA LYS A 75 7.79 13.42 5.20
C LYS A 75 8.13 14.86 4.82
N LYS A 76 8.64 15.08 3.61
CA LYS A 76 8.97 16.43 3.11
C LYS A 76 7.73 17.29 2.91
N ILE A 77 6.65 16.72 2.37
CA ILE A 77 5.35 17.38 2.23
C ILE A 77 4.81 17.75 3.61
N VAL A 78 4.74 16.78 4.52
CA VAL A 78 4.18 16.97 5.86
C VAL A 78 4.95 18.02 6.65
N HIS A 79 6.28 18.00 6.59
CA HIS A 79 7.13 19.00 7.27
C HIS A 79 6.91 20.42 6.73
N ARG A 80 6.44 20.56 5.49
CA ARG A 80 6.13 21.88 4.91
C ARG A 80 4.83 22.48 5.43
N TYR A 81 3.88 21.64 5.84
CA TYR A 81 2.51 22.04 6.21
C TYR A 81 2.19 21.93 7.70
N ILE A 82 2.93 21.12 8.46
CA ILE A 82 2.69 20.93 9.90
C ILE A 82 3.62 21.81 10.74
N GLY A 83 3.03 22.52 11.70
CA GLY A 83 3.75 23.37 12.63
C GLY A 83 4.30 22.59 13.84
N PRO A 84 5.29 23.15 14.56
CA PRO A 84 5.91 22.51 15.73
C PRO A 84 4.96 22.31 16.92
N ASN A 85 3.80 22.98 16.94
CA ASN A 85 2.79 22.88 17.99
C ASN A 85 1.65 21.90 17.66
N ASP A 86 1.66 21.28 16.48
CA ASP A 86 0.61 20.35 16.08
C ASP A 86 0.75 18.98 16.77
N SER A 87 -0.39 18.35 17.06
CA SER A 87 -0.41 17.05 17.75
C SER A 87 0.30 15.96 16.94
N SER A 88 0.96 15.02 17.62
CA SER A 88 1.60 13.86 16.98
C SER A 88 0.63 13.03 16.14
N ASN A 89 -0.65 13.01 16.51
CA ASN A 89 -1.72 12.35 15.75
C ASN A 89 -2.02 13.07 14.43
N ALA A 90 -2.01 14.41 14.42
CA ALA A 90 -2.17 15.19 13.19
C ALA A 90 -1.01 14.90 12.22
N TYR A 91 0.22 14.83 12.73
CA TYR A 91 1.39 14.45 11.94
C TYR A 91 1.24 13.08 11.28
N LEU A 92 0.81 12.08 12.04
CA LEU A 92 0.60 10.73 11.52
C LEU A 92 -0.49 10.70 10.44
N CYS A 93 -1.63 11.37 10.67
CA CYS A 93 -2.74 11.42 9.72
C CYS A 93 -2.35 12.12 8.41
N PHE A 94 -1.64 13.24 8.47
CA PHE A 94 -1.18 13.93 7.27
C PHE A 94 -0.12 13.12 6.52
N ASN A 95 0.80 12.48 7.24
CA ASN A 95 1.80 11.62 6.62
C ASN A 95 1.17 10.42 5.91
N LEU A 96 0.15 9.84 6.50
CA LEU A 96 -0.69 8.81 5.88
C LEU A 96 -1.35 9.33 4.61
N ILE A 97 -2.08 10.45 4.68
CA ILE A 97 -2.79 11.01 3.53
C ILE A 97 -1.80 11.30 2.39
N ALA A 98 -0.65 11.92 2.72
CA ALA A 98 0.42 12.18 1.76
C ALA A 98 1.00 10.89 1.16
N CYS A 99 1.26 9.87 2.00
CA CYS A 99 1.73 8.58 1.53
C CYS A 99 0.74 7.91 0.59
N VAL A 100 -0.56 7.87 0.93
CA VAL A 100 -1.60 7.23 0.11
C VAL A 100 -1.79 7.98 -1.20
N LEU A 101 -1.80 9.32 -1.17
CA LEU A 101 -1.87 10.14 -2.38
C LEU A 101 -0.70 9.86 -3.32
N LEU A 102 0.54 9.94 -2.80
CA LEU A 102 1.75 9.68 -3.58
C LEU A 102 1.80 8.25 -4.11
N MET A 103 1.46 7.27 -3.25
CA MET A 103 1.37 5.87 -3.63
C MET A 103 0.37 5.64 -4.74
N SER A 104 -0.83 6.20 -4.60
CA SER A 104 -1.88 6.01 -5.58
C SER A 104 -1.48 6.61 -6.93
N VAL A 105 -0.87 7.79 -6.94
CA VAL A 105 -0.39 8.42 -8.19
C VAL A 105 0.65 7.53 -8.86
N ILE A 106 1.69 7.14 -8.11
CA ILE A 106 2.84 6.40 -8.64
C ILE A 106 2.42 4.97 -9.03
N LEU A 107 1.71 4.24 -8.17
CA LEU A 107 1.32 2.86 -8.42
C LEU A 107 0.17 2.72 -9.41
N THR A 108 -0.63 3.75 -9.67
CA THR A 108 -1.58 3.67 -10.79
C THR A 108 -0.84 3.73 -12.11
N PHE A 109 0.21 4.53 -12.22
CA PHE A 109 1.04 4.60 -13.42
C PHE A 109 1.96 3.38 -13.55
N LEU A 110 2.70 3.04 -12.49
CA LEU A 110 3.56 1.86 -12.43
C LEU A 110 2.76 0.57 -12.49
N GLY A 111 1.56 0.50 -11.91
CA GLY A 111 0.70 -0.68 -11.96
C GLY A 111 0.25 -1.00 -13.38
N GLY A 112 -0.03 0.01 -14.20
CA GLY A 112 -0.25 -0.16 -15.63
C GLY A 112 0.97 -0.72 -16.34
N LEU A 113 2.15 -0.13 -16.11
CA LEU A 113 3.42 -0.61 -16.70
C LEU A 113 3.83 -2.01 -16.22
N VAL A 114 3.61 -2.33 -14.95
CA VAL A 114 3.89 -3.65 -14.36
C VAL A 114 2.88 -4.68 -14.88
N GLY A 115 1.60 -4.32 -14.96
CA GLY A 115 0.58 -5.16 -15.58
C GLY A 115 0.89 -5.44 -17.05
N GLU A 116 1.37 -4.45 -17.78
CA GLU A 116 1.81 -4.59 -19.17
C GLU A 116 3.05 -5.48 -19.30
N THR A 117 4.08 -5.25 -18.49
CA THR A 117 5.33 -6.05 -18.53
C THR A 117 5.14 -7.49 -18.05
N ILE A 118 4.28 -7.73 -17.05
CA ILE A 118 3.90 -9.08 -16.63
C ILE A 118 2.96 -9.72 -17.65
N GLY A 119 2.01 -8.96 -18.22
CA GLY A 119 1.15 -9.39 -19.31
C GLY A 119 1.97 -9.82 -20.53
N LEU A 120 3.01 -9.05 -20.90
CA LEU A 120 3.96 -9.37 -21.95
C LEU A 120 4.77 -10.65 -21.64
N LEU A 121 5.23 -10.83 -20.39
CA LEU A 121 5.88 -12.05 -19.93
C LEU A 121 4.97 -13.28 -19.99
N LEU A 122 3.65 -13.09 -19.89
CA LEU A 122 2.62 -14.12 -20.00
C LEU A 122 2.03 -14.25 -21.42
N GLY A 123 2.62 -13.58 -22.42
CA GLY A 123 2.24 -13.71 -23.84
C GLY A 123 1.18 -12.74 -24.35
N GLY A 124 0.87 -11.69 -23.58
CA GLY A 124 -0.02 -10.60 -23.96
C GLY A 124 0.61 -9.59 -24.92
N THR A 125 -0.23 -8.76 -25.54
CA THR A 125 0.20 -7.69 -26.46
C THR A 125 0.73 -6.48 -25.69
N PRO A 126 1.79 -5.80 -26.18
CA PRO A 126 2.25 -4.54 -25.61
C PRO A 126 1.16 -3.46 -25.73
N ILE A 127 1.05 -2.62 -24.72
CA ILE A 127 0.09 -1.50 -24.66
C ILE A 127 0.89 -0.21 -24.86
N ASP A 128 0.35 0.75 -25.61
CA ASP A 128 1.07 2.00 -25.80
C ASP A 128 1.10 2.81 -24.49
N VAL A 129 2.30 3.24 -24.07
CA VAL A 129 2.49 4.06 -22.85
C VAL A 129 1.69 5.37 -22.95
N VAL A 130 1.45 5.86 -24.17
CA VAL A 130 0.62 7.02 -24.44
C VAL A 130 -0.85 6.76 -24.08
N GLU A 131 -1.39 5.60 -24.46
CA GLU A 131 -2.77 5.21 -24.14
C GLU A 131 -2.96 5.00 -22.63
N LEU A 132 -1.95 4.45 -21.96
CA LEU A 132 -1.95 4.33 -20.49
C LEU A 132 -1.98 5.71 -19.81
N ALA A 133 -1.20 6.67 -20.32
CA ALA A 133 -1.17 8.03 -19.78
C ALA A 133 -2.48 8.80 -20.01
N GLU A 134 -3.15 8.57 -21.14
CA GLU A 134 -4.45 9.20 -21.45
C GLU A 134 -5.58 8.67 -20.55
N ASN A 135 -5.59 7.37 -20.26
CA ASN A 135 -6.60 6.74 -19.40
C ASN A 135 -6.30 6.89 -17.90
N TRP A 136 -5.06 7.23 -17.53
CA TRP A 136 -4.62 7.36 -16.14
C TRP A 136 -5.49 8.30 -15.28
N PRO A 137 -5.90 9.51 -15.73
CA PRO A 137 -6.74 10.42 -14.93
C PRO A 137 -8.13 9.87 -14.62
N LEU A 138 -8.63 8.92 -15.42
CA LEU A 138 -9.93 8.27 -15.20
C LEU A 138 -9.81 7.13 -14.20
N ILE A 139 -8.70 6.38 -14.24
CA ILE A 139 -8.47 5.21 -13.40
C ILE A 139 -7.95 5.61 -12.00
N TRP A 140 -7.10 6.64 -11.93
CA TRP A 140 -6.43 7.07 -10.70
C TRP A 140 -7.37 7.46 -9.56
N PRO A 141 -8.42 8.29 -9.74
CA PRO A 141 -9.29 8.71 -8.65
C PRO A 141 -10.03 7.54 -7.99
N ARG A 142 -10.45 6.56 -8.79
CA ARG A 142 -11.09 5.33 -8.30
C ARG A 142 -10.12 4.53 -7.43
N ASN A 143 -8.91 4.29 -7.94
CA ASN A 143 -7.89 3.55 -7.21
C ASN A 143 -7.45 4.27 -5.94
N PHE A 144 -7.36 5.60 -5.97
CA PHE A 144 -7.09 6.43 -4.80
C PHE A 144 -8.16 6.26 -3.73
N CYS A 145 -9.44 6.37 -4.09
CA CYS A 145 -10.54 6.23 -3.13
C CYS A 145 -10.53 4.85 -2.46
N ILE A 146 -10.36 3.78 -3.23
CA ILE A 146 -10.29 2.42 -2.68
C ILE A 146 -9.08 2.29 -1.77
N ALA A 147 -7.90 2.72 -2.23
CA ALA A 147 -6.67 2.65 -1.44
C ALA A 147 -6.79 3.43 -0.13
N PHE A 148 -7.37 4.63 -0.17
CA PHE A 148 -7.58 5.47 1.00
C PHE A 148 -8.47 4.80 2.05
N TRP A 149 -9.61 4.23 1.65
CA TRP A 149 -10.50 3.54 2.58
C TRP A 149 -9.90 2.25 3.13
N VAL A 150 -9.26 1.44 2.28
CA VAL A 150 -8.57 0.21 2.72
C VAL A 150 -7.45 0.55 3.71
N GLU A 151 -6.65 1.57 3.42
CA GLU A 151 -5.52 1.96 4.24
C GLU A 151 -5.96 2.49 5.61
N MET A 152 -7.01 3.32 5.65
CA MET A 152 -7.54 3.89 6.89
C MET A 152 -8.31 2.88 7.74
N LEU A 153 -9.14 2.03 7.12
CA LEU A 153 -10.06 1.15 7.85
C LEU A 153 -9.46 -0.21 8.17
N ILE A 154 -8.55 -0.72 7.34
CA ILE A 154 -8.07 -2.10 7.43
C ILE A 154 -6.57 -2.13 7.71
N ALA A 155 -5.75 -1.60 6.79
CA ALA A 155 -4.30 -1.82 6.82
C ALA A 155 -3.64 -1.24 8.06
N GLN A 156 -3.90 0.04 8.37
CA GLN A 156 -3.31 0.68 9.54
C GLN A 156 -3.85 0.18 10.89
N PRO A 157 -5.17 -0.01 11.08
CA PRO A 157 -5.68 -0.61 12.31
C PRO A 157 -5.08 -2.00 12.56
N ALA A 158 -4.93 -2.83 11.52
CA ALA A 158 -4.27 -4.12 11.62
C ALA A 158 -2.79 -3.98 12.01
N ALA A 159 -2.05 -3.07 11.37
CA ALA A 159 -0.64 -2.84 11.69
C ALA A 159 -0.44 -2.35 13.13
N ARG A 160 -1.28 -1.42 13.61
CA ARG A 160 -1.26 -0.95 15.00
C ARG A 160 -1.59 -2.07 15.98
N LEU A 161 -2.53 -2.96 15.65
CA LEU A 161 -2.88 -4.11 16.48
C LEU A 161 -1.70 -5.10 16.59
N VAL A 162 -0.98 -5.34 15.50
CA VAL A 162 0.24 -6.17 15.51
C VAL A 162 1.30 -5.54 16.44
N MET A 163 1.54 -4.23 16.35
CA MET A 163 2.49 -3.55 17.25
C MET A 163 2.09 -3.70 18.73
N VAL A 164 0.81 -3.50 19.05
CA VAL A 164 0.31 -3.66 20.44
C VAL A 164 0.52 -5.09 20.93
N ARG A 165 0.26 -6.11 20.10
CA ARG A 165 0.49 -7.52 20.47
C ARG A 165 1.97 -7.80 20.70
N MET A 166 2.86 -7.31 19.84
CA MET A 166 4.30 -7.49 19.98
C MET A 166 4.85 -6.81 21.24
N HIS A 167 4.43 -5.58 21.52
CA HIS A 167 4.88 -4.86 22.71
C HIS A 167 4.36 -5.51 24.00
N ARG A 168 3.13 -6.02 24.00
CA ARG A 168 2.59 -6.76 25.15
C ARG A 168 3.33 -8.07 25.39
N ALA A 169 3.67 -8.83 24.35
CA ALA A 169 4.46 -10.05 24.48
C ALA A 169 5.84 -9.75 25.08
N LYS A 170 6.54 -8.73 24.57
CA LYS A 170 7.84 -8.31 25.11
C LYS A 170 7.77 -7.85 26.57
N MET A 171 6.65 -7.24 27.00
CA MET A 171 6.48 -6.84 28.40
C MET A 171 6.08 -8.00 29.31
N GLY A 172 5.42 -9.03 28.77
CA GLY A 172 5.14 -10.27 29.50
C GLY A 172 6.40 -11.09 29.78
N ASP A 173 7.34 -11.16 28.83
CA ASP A 173 8.61 -11.89 28.97
C ASP A 173 9.61 -11.25 29.95
N VAL A 174 9.40 -9.99 30.36
CA VAL A 174 10.27 -9.28 31.33
C VAL A 174 9.81 -9.54 32.78
N VAL A 175 8.66 -10.18 32.97
CA VAL A 175 8.04 -10.44 34.29
C VAL A 175 8.09 -11.94 34.68
N SER A 176 8.62 -12.81 33.81
CA SER A 176 8.88 -14.24 34.07
C SER A 176 10.36 -14.52 34.31
#